data_AF-A0A086L483-F1
#
_entry.id   AF-A0A086L483-F1
#
_cell.length_a   1.000
_cell.length_b   1.000
_cell.length_c   1.000
_cell.angle_alpha   90.00
_cell.angle_beta   90.00
_cell.angle_gamma   90.00
#
_symmetry.space_group_name_H-M   'P 1'
#
loop_
_entity.id
_entity.type
_entity.pdbx_description
1 polymer ?
#
loop_
_entity_poly.entity_id
_entity_poly.type
_entity_poly.pdbx_seq_one_letter_code
_entity_poly.pdbx_strand_id
1 'polypeptide(L)'
;MYSGSPEFESFLCEQLEKLKVDTDVFKDYVMGILQDDSASRTEKVDAVAESLQFAVEDESVAGLVPDFAAECVDKWVKEVEEVEHQKKTEQQEAALKDAVKVSTPASAPAGRSPVKTQGWENPQDKALKQRLMEQFAWQVDEVVDFDENGAEMLRSSAKKDSHDPLADDLFRNDNRARVAAAQQMDRLKAKAQHEDELRRRAEQKKMEALKKEKEKNRVAKKERRAGR
;
A
#
# COMPACT_ATOMS: atom_id res chain seq x y z
N MET A 1 -10.14 -12.92 15.34
CA MET A 1 -10.94 -11.72 15.06
C MET A 1 -10.43 -10.63 15.97
N TYR A 2 -10.20 -9.43 15.43
CA TYR A 2 -9.63 -8.32 16.20
C TYR A 2 -10.72 -7.72 17.08
N SER A 3 -10.56 -7.76 18.40
CA SER A 3 -11.55 -7.29 19.38
C SER A 3 -11.47 -5.79 19.67
N GLY A 4 -10.69 -5.03 18.89
CA GLY A 4 -10.37 -3.64 19.23
C GLY A 4 -9.23 -3.52 20.24
N SER A 5 -8.73 -2.31 20.44
CA SER A 5 -7.82 -2.01 21.54
C SER A 5 -8.59 -1.99 22.88
N PRO A 6 -7.93 -2.29 24.02
CA PRO A 6 -8.53 -2.10 25.35
C PRO A 6 -9.03 -0.66 25.59
N GLU A 7 -8.35 0.32 25.00
CA GLU A 7 -8.71 1.73 25.04
C GLU A 7 -10.03 1.99 24.31
N PHE A 8 -10.21 1.38 23.13
CA PHE A 8 -11.45 1.46 22.36
C PHE A 8 -12.61 0.78 23.08
N GLU A 9 -12.38 -0.41 23.64
CA GLU A 9 -13.40 -1.11 24.42
C GLU A 9 -13.87 -0.27 25.62
N SER A 10 -12.95 0.41 26.30
CA SER A 10 -13.27 1.30 27.43
C SER A 10 -14.07 2.51 26.95
N PHE A 11 -13.65 3.15 25.84
CA PHE A 11 -14.40 4.24 25.21
C PHE A 11 -15.82 3.82 24.81
N LEU A 12 -15.96 2.64 24.20
CA LEU A 12 -17.26 2.12 23.78
C LEU A 12 -18.18 1.91 24.99
N CYS A 13 -17.65 1.35 26.08
CA CYS A 13 -18.41 1.16 27.32
C CYS A 13 -18.87 2.49 27.92
N GLU A 14 -17.98 3.49 28.04
CA GLU A 14 -18.32 4.82 28.57
C GLU A 14 -19.43 5.51 27.78
N GLN A 15 -19.42 5.36 26.45
CA GLN A 15 -20.44 5.99 25.59
C GLN A 15 -21.78 5.25 25.66
N LEU A 16 -21.77 3.92 25.72
CA LEU A 16 -22.98 3.12 25.92
C LEU A 16 -23.62 3.40 27.30
N GLU A 17 -22.82 3.58 28.35
CA GLU A 17 -23.31 3.99 29.67
C GLU A 17 -23.99 5.37 29.63
N LYS A 18 -23.43 6.34 28.88
CA LYS A 18 -24.07 7.66 28.70
C LYS A 18 -25.41 7.59 27.98
N LEU A 19 -25.52 6.68 27.01
CA LEU A 19 -26.76 6.40 26.29
C LEU A 19 -27.76 5.57 27.13
N LYS A 20 -27.35 5.12 28.33
CA LYS A 20 -28.15 4.29 29.25
C LYS A 20 -28.66 2.99 28.60
N VAL A 21 -27.88 2.44 27.68
CA VAL A 21 -28.16 1.15 27.03
C VAL A 21 -27.38 0.04 27.71
N ASP A 22 -27.81 -1.21 27.53
CA ASP A 22 -27.13 -2.39 28.07
C ASP A 22 -25.74 -2.54 27.43
N THR A 23 -24.70 -2.18 28.18
CA THR A 23 -23.32 -2.17 27.71
C THR A 23 -22.84 -3.55 27.28
N ASP A 24 -23.22 -4.62 27.98
CA ASP A 24 -22.73 -5.97 27.69
C ASP A 24 -23.29 -6.49 26.37
N VAL A 25 -24.56 -6.20 26.09
CA VAL A 25 -25.22 -6.63 24.84
C VAL A 25 -24.78 -5.76 23.66
N PHE A 26 -24.79 -4.43 23.82
CA PHE A 26 -24.54 -3.53 22.70
C PHE A 26 -23.06 -3.37 22.38
N LYS A 27 -22.15 -3.63 23.32
CA LYS A 27 -20.71 -3.69 23.03
C LYS A 27 -20.42 -4.71 21.94
N ASP A 28 -20.82 -5.96 22.16
CA ASP A 28 -20.53 -7.05 21.21
C ASP A 28 -21.21 -6.83 19.86
N TYR A 29 -22.42 -6.28 19.89
CA TYR A 29 -23.18 -5.99 18.67
C TYR A 29 -22.55 -4.86 17.83
N VAL A 30 -22.19 -3.73 18.46
CA VAL A 30 -21.50 -2.62 17.78
C VAL A 30 -20.14 -3.09 17.25
N MET A 31 -19.40 -3.87 18.04
CA MET A 31 -18.14 -4.48 17.60
C MET A 31 -18.32 -5.36 16.36
N GLY A 32 -19.41 -6.14 16.31
CA GLY A 32 -19.76 -6.97 15.15
C GLY A 32 -19.96 -6.15 13.88
N ILE A 33 -20.64 -5.00 13.96
CA ILE A 33 -20.83 -4.08 12.83
C ILE A 33 -19.49 -3.48 12.38
N LEU A 34 -18.66 -3.06 13.33
CA LEU A 34 -17.37 -2.44 13.03
C LEU A 34 -16.38 -3.40 12.34
N GLN A 35 -16.45 -4.69 12.70
CA GLN A 35 -15.63 -5.76 12.11
C GLN A 35 -16.10 -6.21 10.73
N ASP A 36 -17.26 -5.76 10.24
CA ASP A 36 -17.72 -6.14 8.91
C ASP A 36 -16.91 -5.42 7.83
N ASP A 37 -15.94 -6.12 7.24
CA ASP A 37 -15.11 -5.59 6.15
C ASP A 37 -15.88 -5.35 4.85
N SER A 38 -17.11 -5.86 4.73
CA SER A 38 -17.96 -5.66 3.55
C SER A 38 -18.72 -4.34 3.57
N ALA A 39 -18.92 -3.76 4.75
CA ALA A 39 -19.64 -2.50 4.94
C ALA A 39 -18.71 -1.29 4.78
N SER A 40 -19.17 -0.29 4.03
CA SER A 40 -18.50 1.00 3.93
C SER A 40 -18.58 1.79 5.25
N ARG A 41 -17.71 2.79 5.42
CA ARG A 41 -17.72 3.66 6.61
C ARG A 41 -19.11 4.26 6.88
N THR A 42 -19.78 4.74 5.84
CA THR A 42 -21.11 5.36 5.96
C THR A 42 -22.15 4.34 6.39
N GLU A 43 -22.14 3.14 5.80
CA GLU A 43 -23.04 2.05 6.17
C GLU A 43 -22.80 1.58 7.62
N LYS A 44 -21.55 1.56 8.09
CA LYS A 44 -21.23 1.26 9.49
C LYS A 44 -21.80 2.32 10.45
N VAL A 45 -21.67 3.60 10.11
CA VAL A 45 -22.24 4.69 10.92
C VAL A 45 -23.75 4.55 10.99
N ASP A 46 -24.41 4.34 9.84
CA ASP A 46 -25.86 4.20 9.78
C ASP A 46 -26.33 2.97 10.56
N ALA A 47 -25.68 1.82 10.40
CA ALA A 47 -26.02 0.59 11.11
C ALA A 47 -25.84 0.71 12.63
N VAL A 48 -24.76 1.36 13.10
CA VAL A 48 -24.54 1.63 14.53
C VAL A 48 -25.59 2.60 15.06
N ALA A 49 -25.87 3.68 14.31
CA ALA A 49 -26.86 4.67 14.69
C ALA A 49 -28.27 4.07 14.79
N GLU A 50 -28.73 3.34 13.77
CA GLU A 50 -30.05 2.68 13.76
C GLU A 50 -30.22 1.72 14.93
N SER A 51 -29.18 0.93 15.20
CA SER A 51 -29.23 -0.10 16.24
C SER A 51 -29.29 0.51 17.64
N LEU A 52 -28.55 1.59 17.87
CA LEU A 52 -28.57 2.31 19.14
C LEU A 52 -29.82 3.20 19.28
N GLN A 53 -30.32 3.75 18.17
CA GLN A 53 -31.55 4.54 18.17
C GLN A 53 -32.75 3.70 18.60
N PHE A 54 -32.75 2.40 18.25
CA PHE A 54 -33.77 1.45 18.72
C PHE A 54 -33.60 1.08 20.20
N ALA A 55 -32.37 1.11 20.70
CA ALA A 55 -32.02 0.71 22.06
C ALA A 55 -32.23 1.83 23.10
N VAL A 56 -32.07 3.08 22.69
CA VAL A 56 -32.19 4.24 23.57
C VAL A 56 -33.66 4.51 23.88
N GLU A 57 -34.06 4.26 25.12
CA GLU A 57 -35.41 4.54 25.62
C GLU A 57 -35.57 6.01 26.07
N ASP A 58 -34.47 6.70 26.38
CA ASP A 58 -34.46 8.07 26.91
C ASP A 58 -34.28 9.10 25.78
N GLU A 59 -35.36 9.81 25.43
CA GLU A 59 -35.33 10.83 24.36
C GLU A 59 -34.36 11.99 24.64
N SER A 60 -33.95 12.22 25.88
CA SER A 60 -32.97 13.27 26.21
C SER A 60 -31.56 12.95 25.71
N VAL A 61 -31.23 11.66 25.55
CA VAL A 61 -29.94 11.18 25.06
C VAL A 61 -30.02 10.60 23.64
N ALA A 62 -31.23 10.37 23.11
CA ALA A 62 -31.45 9.92 21.74
C ALA A 62 -30.79 10.83 20.69
N GLY A 63 -30.76 12.14 20.93
CA GLY A 63 -30.09 13.11 20.05
C GLY A 63 -28.56 12.94 19.96
N LEU A 64 -27.93 12.21 20.87
CA LEU A 64 -26.48 11.97 20.91
C LEU A 64 -26.06 10.76 20.07
N VAL A 65 -27.00 9.91 19.68
CA VAL A 65 -26.74 8.65 18.97
C VAL A 65 -26.01 8.87 17.63
N PRO A 66 -26.40 9.82 16.76
CA PRO A 66 -25.73 10.02 15.48
C PRO A 66 -24.27 10.46 15.63
N ASP A 67 -24.00 11.38 16.56
CA ASP A 67 -22.65 11.88 16.83
C ASP A 67 -21.77 10.78 17.42
N PHE A 68 -22.32 9.97 18.32
CA PHE A 68 -21.61 8.81 18.86
C PHE A 68 -21.30 7.76 17.80
N ALA A 69 -22.26 7.43 16.94
CA ALA A 69 -22.05 6.45 15.87
C ALA A 69 -20.92 6.90 14.92
N ALA A 70 -20.90 8.18 14.56
CA ALA A 70 -19.82 8.76 13.75
C ALA A 70 -18.47 8.71 14.48
N GLU A 71 -18.40 9.13 15.74
CA GLU A 71 -17.15 9.12 16.53
C GLU A 71 -16.61 7.70 16.72
N CYS A 72 -17.51 6.74 16.96
CA CYS A 72 -17.18 5.33 17.18
C CYS A 72 -16.54 4.71 15.93
N VAL A 73 -17.15 4.89 14.76
CA VAL A 73 -16.61 4.41 13.49
C VAL A 73 -15.29 5.11 13.17
N ASP A 74 -15.17 6.41 13.45
CA ASP A 74 -13.95 7.16 13.15
C ASP A 74 -12.76 6.71 13.99
N LYS A 75 -12.98 6.42 15.28
CA LYS A 75 -11.94 5.84 16.14
C LYS A 75 -11.57 4.44 15.69
N TRP A 76 -12.56 3.61 15.35
CA TRP A 76 -12.31 2.26 14.86
C TRP A 76 -11.46 2.25 13.57
N VAL A 77 -11.83 3.08 12.59
CA VAL A 77 -11.10 3.18 11.32
C VAL A 77 -9.66 3.63 11.56
N LYS A 78 -9.43 4.64 12.42
CA LYS A 78 -8.09 5.08 12.77
C LYS A 78 -7.26 3.97 13.43
N GLU A 79 -7.84 3.22 14.37
CA GLU A 79 -7.13 2.11 15.00
C GLU A 79 -6.79 1.00 14.01
N VAL A 80 -7.73 0.63 13.14
CA VAL A 80 -7.48 -0.40 12.12
C VAL A 80 -6.41 0.07 11.13
N GLU A 81 -6.46 1.33 10.68
CA GLU A 81 -5.45 1.94 9.82
C GLU A 81 -4.07 1.99 10.50
N GLU A 82 -4.00 2.33 11.79
CA GLU A 82 -2.76 2.31 12.56
C GLU A 82 -2.19 0.90 12.73
N VAL A 83 -3.04 -0.10 12.98
CA VAL A 83 -2.63 -1.51 13.08
C VAL A 83 -2.14 -2.03 11.73
N GLU A 84 -2.79 -1.66 10.62
CA GLU A 84 -2.32 -2.00 9.27
C GLU A 84 -0.99 -1.31 8.94
N HIS A 85 -0.84 -0.04 9.32
CA HIS A 85 0.40 0.70 9.15
C HIS A 85 1.54 0.06 9.94
N GLN A 86 1.31 -0.32 11.21
CA GLN A 86 2.27 -1.02 12.06
C GLN A 86 2.67 -2.37 11.46
N LYS A 87 1.70 -3.18 11.01
CA LYS A 87 1.99 -4.45 10.33
C LYS A 87 2.80 -4.26 9.05
N LYS A 88 2.51 -3.20 8.28
CA LYS A 88 3.27 -2.89 7.06
C LYS A 88 4.70 -2.47 7.39
N THR A 89 4.91 -1.67 8.44
CA THR A 89 6.25 -1.32 8.91
C THR A 89 7.01 -2.53 9.43
N GLU A 90 6.38 -3.42 10.20
CA GLU A 90 7.00 -4.66 10.69
C GLU A 90 7.35 -5.62 9.54
N GLN A 91 6.48 -5.74 8.53
CA GLN A 91 6.77 -6.53 7.34
C GLN A 91 7.93 -5.94 6.53
N GLN A 92 8.02 -4.62 6.41
CA GLN A 92 9.14 -3.95 5.77
C GLN A 92 10.44 -4.16 6.57
N GLU A 93 10.40 -4.04 7.89
CA GLU A 93 11.56 -4.34 8.73
C GLU A 93 11.98 -5.81 8.66
N ALA A 94 11.04 -6.74 8.63
CA ALA A 94 11.30 -8.17 8.49
C ALA A 94 11.91 -8.48 7.10
N ALA A 95 11.37 -7.89 6.03
CA ALA A 95 11.91 -8.03 4.68
C ALA A 95 13.32 -7.43 4.56
N LEU A 96 13.59 -6.30 5.22
CA LEU A 96 14.93 -5.70 5.29
C LEU A 96 15.91 -6.61 6.08
N LYS A 97 15.49 -7.17 7.21
CA LYS A 97 16.29 -8.12 8.00
C LYS A 97 16.59 -9.40 7.23
N ASP A 98 15.64 -9.92 6.47
CA ASP A 98 15.83 -11.10 5.61
C ASP A 98 16.71 -10.79 4.40
N ALA A 99 16.58 -9.62 3.76
CA ALA A 99 17.46 -9.20 2.68
C ALA A 99 18.93 -9.06 3.13
N VAL A 100 19.17 -8.60 4.37
CA VAL A 100 20.51 -8.54 4.97
C VAL A 100 21.06 -9.93 5.28
N LYS A 101 20.22 -10.87 5.75
CA LYS A 101 20.61 -12.27 5.95
C LYS A 101 20.92 -13.01 4.65
N VAL A 102 20.15 -12.80 3.59
CA VAL A 102 20.39 -13.42 2.27
C VAL A 102 21.64 -12.84 1.58
N SER A 103 22.01 -11.60 1.89
CA SER A 103 23.21 -10.95 1.35
C SER A 103 24.51 -11.28 2.10
N THR A 104 24.45 -12.07 3.17
CA THR A 104 25.65 -12.59 3.85
C THR A 104 25.85 -14.05 3.46
N PRO A 105 26.72 -14.36 2.47
CA PRO A 105 27.17 -15.74 2.32
C PRO A 105 27.91 -16.10 3.60
N ALA A 106 27.53 -17.25 4.18
CA ALA A 106 28.20 -17.87 5.30
C ALA A 106 29.72 -17.89 5.07
N SER A 107 30.42 -16.96 5.71
CA SER A 107 31.86 -17.04 5.88
C SER A 107 32.12 -17.48 7.31
N ALA A 108 32.92 -18.54 7.40
CA ALA A 108 33.32 -19.28 8.58
C ALA A 108 33.83 -18.39 9.74
N PRO A 109 33.84 -18.90 11.00
CA PRO A 109 34.18 -18.10 12.17
C PRO A 109 35.69 -17.85 12.21
N ALA A 110 36.11 -16.61 11.94
CA ALA A 110 37.47 -16.19 12.21
C ALA A 110 37.51 -14.71 12.60
N GLY A 111 38.03 -14.45 13.80
CA GLY A 111 38.77 -13.23 14.10
C GLY A 111 37.93 -11.99 14.40
N ARG A 112 37.85 -11.65 15.69
CA ARG A 112 37.62 -10.27 16.13
C ARG A 112 38.69 -9.36 15.50
N SER A 113 38.27 -8.40 14.68
CA SER A 113 39.07 -7.22 14.33
C SER A 113 38.17 -6.01 14.14
N PRO A 114 38.59 -4.81 14.57
CA PRO A 114 37.72 -3.66 14.73
C PRO A 114 37.32 -3.06 13.38
N VAL A 115 36.08 -2.58 13.35
CA VAL A 115 35.43 -1.86 12.26
C VAL A 115 36.31 -0.69 11.80
N LYS A 116 36.93 -0.83 10.62
CA LYS A 116 37.34 0.33 9.84
C LYS A 116 36.12 0.77 9.04
N THR A 117 35.59 1.94 9.39
CA THR A 117 34.65 2.70 8.58
C THR A 117 35.27 2.94 7.21
N GLN A 118 34.96 2.07 6.25
CA GLN A 118 35.32 2.26 4.86
C GLN A 118 34.45 3.39 4.32
N GLY A 119 35.06 4.57 4.22
CA GLY A 119 34.42 5.78 3.76
C GLY A 119 33.80 5.58 2.38
N TRP A 120 32.60 6.13 2.21
CA TRP A 120 31.94 6.27 0.92
C TRP A 120 32.70 7.30 0.08
N GLU A 121 33.84 6.89 -0.46
CA GLU A 121 34.73 7.72 -1.28
C GLU A 121 34.49 7.54 -2.78
N ASN A 122 33.33 7.00 -3.20
CA ASN A 122 32.96 7.04 -4.60
C ASN A 122 32.27 8.38 -4.91
N PRO A 123 32.81 9.22 -5.82
CA PRO A 123 32.20 10.51 -6.17
C PRO A 123 30.79 10.36 -6.74
N GLN A 124 30.47 9.22 -7.35
CA GLN A 124 29.12 8.92 -7.84
C GLN A 124 28.12 8.71 -6.69
N ASP A 125 28.55 8.08 -5.60
CA ASP A 125 27.69 7.84 -4.42
C ASP A 125 27.46 9.13 -3.63
N LYS A 126 28.46 10.03 -3.59
CA LYS A 126 28.29 11.38 -3.04
C LYS A 126 27.30 12.20 -3.86
N ALA A 127 27.40 12.17 -5.19
CA ALA A 127 26.47 12.87 -6.07
C ALA A 127 25.04 12.33 -5.95
N LEU A 128 24.88 11.01 -5.85
CA LEU A 128 23.57 10.38 -5.65
C LEU A 128 22.98 10.74 -4.30
N LYS A 129 23.77 10.66 -3.22
CA LYS A 129 23.34 11.07 -1.87
C LYS A 129 22.92 12.53 -1.84
N GLN A 130 23.72 13.41 -2.44
CA GLN A 130 23.42 14.84 -2.48
C GLN A 130 22.12 15.10 -3.25
N ARG A 131 21.95 14.48 -4.43
CA ARG A 131 20.72 14.59 -5.21
C ARG A 131 19.50 14.08 -4.43
N LEU A 132 19.65 12.97 -3.70
CA LEU A 132 18.57 12.41 -2.90
C LEU A 132 18.24 13.32 -1.71
N MET A 133 19.26 13.88 -1.04
CA MET A 133 19.05 14.87 0.02
C MET A 133 18.37 16.13 -0.51
N GLU A 134 18.73 16.63 -1.69
CA GLU A 134 18.06 17.78 -2.31
C GLU A 134 16.61 17.47 -2.70
N GLN A 135 16.34 16.27 -3.20
CA GLN A 135 15.00 15.85 -3.63
C GLN A 135 14.01 15.68 -2.46
N PHE A 136 14.50 15.32 -1.27
CA PHE A 136 13.68 15.09 -0.08
C PHE A 136 13.96 16.08 1.05
N ALA A 137 14.78 17.11 0.81
CA ALA A 137 14.93 18.22 1.73
C ALA A 137 13.64 19.05 1.66
N TRP A 138 12.84 18.93 2.71
CA TRP A 138 11.77 19.90 2.97
C TRP A 138 12.42 21.27 3.09
N GLN A 139 12.05 22.21 2.21
CA GLN A 139 12.43 23.60 2.36
C GLN A 139 11.76 24.12 3.62
N VAL A 140 12.53 24.21 4.71
CA VAL A 140 12.13 24.98 5.89
C VAL A 140 12.24 26.44 5.46
N ASP A 141 11.09 27.03 5.12
CA ASP A 141 11.01 28.37 4.54
C ASP A 141 11.43 29.46 5.55
N GLU A 142 11.38 29.15 6.85
CA GLU A 142 11.70 30.09 7.92
C GLU A 142 12.47 29.41 9.05
N VAL A 143 13.74 29.80 9.22
CA VAL A 143 14.50 29.53 10.45
C VAL A 143 14.46 30.81 11.28
N VAL A 144 13.75 30.75 12.41
CA VAL A 144 13.73 31.83 13.41
C VAL A 144 14.97 31.65 14.28
N ASP A 145 15.97 32.50 14.07
CA ASP A 145 17.11 32.64 14.98
C ASP A 145 16.79 33.71 16.03
N PHE A 146 17.41 33.64 17.21
CA PHE A 146 17.38 34.71 18.21
C PHE A 146 18.75 35.38 18.25
N ASP A 147 18.79 36.71 18.28
CA ASP A 147 20.04 37.46 18.46
C ASP A 147 20.54 37.41 19.92
N GLU A 148 21.75 37.93 20.19
CA GLU A 148 22.33 37.97 21.55
C GLU A 148 21.47 38.77 22.56
N ASN A 149 20.47 39.51 22.09
CA ASN A 149 19.53 40.27 22.90
C ASN A 149 18.14 39.60 22.99
N GLY A 150 17.97 38.40 22.44
CA GLY A 150 16.73 37.62 22.48
C GLY A 150 15.63 38.10 21.51
N ALA A 151 15.97 38.94 20.52
CA ALA A 151 15.02 39.35 19.49
C ALA A 151 15.00 38.34 18.32
N GLU A 152 13.79 38.03 17.84
CA GLU A 152 13.58 37.13 16.71
C GLU A 152 14.12 37.74 15.41
N MET A 153 15.04 37.02 14.77
CA MET A 153 15.65 37.36 13.49
C MET A 153 15.27 36.30 12.46
N LEU A 154 14.39 36.65 11.51
CA LEU A 154 14.09 35.79 10.37
C LEU A 154 15.22 35.86 9.35
N ARG A 155 15.98 34.78 9.21
CA ARG A 155 16.88 34.61 8.05
C ARG A 155 16.09 34.05 6.88
N SER A 156 15.56 34.94 6.05
CA SER A 156 15.06 34.54 4.73
C SER A 156 16.27 34.25 3.84
N SER A 157 16.44 32.99 3.44
CA SER A 157 17.43 32.64 2.42
C SER A 157 17.08 33.41 1.15
N ALA A 158 18.01 34.26 0.68
CA ALA A 158 17.83 35.05 -0.53
C ALA A 158 17.34 34.13 -1.64
N LYS A 159 16.15 34.43 -2.18
CA LYS A 159 15.56 33.74 -3.32
C LYS A 159 16.59 33.72 -4.43
N LYS A 160 17.24 32.57 -4.61
CA LYS A 160 17.94 32.27 -5.84
C LYS A 160 16.80 32.11 -6.84
N ASP A 161 16.75 32.96 -7.86
CA ASP A 161 15.94 32.74 -9.07
C ASP A 161 16.48 31.47 -9.75
N SER A 162 16.29 30.32 -9.12
CA SER A 162 16.34 29.05 -9.81
C SER A 162 15.02 28.98 -10.55
N HIS A 163 15.09 29.27 -11.85
CA HIS A 163 14.15 28.74 -12.82
C HIS A 163 14.19 27.20 -12.68
N ASP A 164 13.46 26.68 -11.71
CA ASP A 164 13.36 25.25 -11.43
C ASP A 164 12.46 24.63 -12.51
N PRO A 165 13.02 23.86 -13.47
CA PRO A 165 12.23 23.24 -14.51
C PRO A 165 11.20 22.24 -13.96
N LEU A 166 11.31 21.81 -12.69
CA LEU A 166 10.27 20.99 -12.05
C LEU A 166 9.07 21.81 -11.55
N ALA A 167 9.28 23.04 -11.09
CA ALA A 167 8.19 23.90 -10.62
C ALA A 167 7.23 24.27 -11.77
N ASP A 168 7.76 24.38 -12.98
CA ASP A 168 7.01 24.69 -14.20
C ASP A 168 6.23 23.48 -14.77
N ASP A 169 6.60 22.25 -14.36
CA ASP A 169 5.96 21.00 -14.78
C ASP A 169 4.83 20.55 -13.84
N LEU A 170 4.87 20.98 -12.57
CA LEU A 170 3.87 20.59 -11.57
C LEU A 170 2.46 21.13 -11.87
N PHE A 171 2.36 22.22 -12.64
CA PHE A 171 1.10 22.85 -13.03
C PHE A 171 0.74 22.64 -14.52
N ARG A 172 1.50 21.83 -15.26
CA ARG A 172 1.20 21.56 -16.67
C ARG A 172 0.14 20.48 -16.84
N ASN A 173 -0.78 20.72 -17.78
CA ASN A 173 -1.84 19.77 -18.08
C ASN A 173 -1.29 18.57 -18.88
N ASP A 174 -1.01 17.48 -18.18
CA ASP A 174 -0.47 16.24 -18.75
C ASP A 174 -1.51 15.34 -19.41
N ASN A 175 -2.79 15.74 -19.48
CA ASN A 175 -3.84 14.85 -19.98
C ASN A 175 -3.54 14.39 -21.42
N ARG A 176 -3.02 15.28 -22.26
CA ARG A 176 -2.63 14.94 -23.64
C ARG A 176 -1.48 13.92 -23.69
N ALA A 177 -0.47 14.09 -22.84
CA ALA A 177 0.67 13.18 -22.78
C ALA A 177 0.25 11.80 -22.24
N ARG A 178 -0.59 11.77 -21.19
CA ARG A 178 -1.16 10.55 -20.62
C ARG A 178 -2.01 9.77 -21.62
N VAL A 179 -2.87 10.46 -22.37
CA VAL A 179 -3.69 9.82 -23.43
C VAL A 179 -2.82 9.27 -24.55
N ALA A 180 -1.80 10.01 -24.98
CA ALA A 180 -0.87 9.53 -26.02
C ALA A 180 -0.07 8.30 -25.55
N ALA A 181 0.41 8.29 -24.30
CA ALA A 181 1.11 7.16 -23.71
C ALA A 181 0.20 5.94 -23.58
N ALA A 182 -1.04 6.11 -23.12
CA ALA A 182 -2.02 5.03 -23.04
C ALA A 182 -2.29 4.40 -24.42
N GLN A 183 -2.53 5.22 -25.45
CA GLN A 183 -2.74 4.73 -26.82
C GLN A 183 -1.53 3.99 -27.38
N GLN A 184 -0.30 4.42 -27.07
CA GLN A 184 0.90 3.70 -27.47
C GLN A 184 1.02 2.35 -26.76
N MET A 185 0.74 2.31 -25.47
CA MET A 185 0.73 1.06 -24.69
C MET A 185 -0.31 0.07 -25.21
N ASP A 186 -1.50 0.53 -25.58
CA ASP A 186 -2.55 -0.32 -26.15
C ASP A 186 -2.13 -0.88 -27.52
N ARG A 187 -1.49 -0.07 -28.36
CA ARG A 187 -0.94 -0.54 -29.64
C ARG A 187 0.14 -1.60 -29.46
N LEU A 188 1.01 -1.44 -28.45
CA LEU A 188 2.05 -2.42 -28.14
C LEU A 188 1.45 -3.72 -27.59
N LYS A 189 0.45 -3.62 -26.69
CA LYS A 189 -0.28 -4.79 -26.18
C LYS A 189 -0.99 -5.56 -27.30
N ALA A 190 -1.67 -4.86 -28.21
CA ALA A 190 -2.34 -5.49 -29.35
C ALA A 190 -1.36 -6.22 -30.27
N LYS A 191 -0.18 -5.61 -30.53
CA LYS A 191 0.88 -6.27 -31.31
C LYS A 191 1.42 -7.52 -30.60
N ALA A 192 1.68 -7.43 -29.30
CA ALA A 192 2.17 -8.55 -28.51
C ALA A 192 1.16 -9.72 -28.47
N GLN A 193 -0.13 -9.42 -28.28
CA GLN A 193 -1.19 -10.43 -28.31
C GLN A 193 -1.31 -11.10 -29.68
N HIS A 194 -1.21 -10.33 -30.77
CA HIS A 194 -1.25 -10.86 -32.12
C HIS A 194 -0.05 -11.77 -32.43
N GLU A 195 1.16 -11.39 -31.99
CA GLU A 195 2.35 -12.23 -32.14
C GLU A 195 2.25 -13.53 -31.33
N ASP A 196 1.69 -13.47 -30.13
CA ASP A 196 1.48 -14.65 -29.27
C ASP A 196 0.43 -15.60 -29.87
N GLU A 197 -0.67 -15.06 -30.40
CA GLU A 197 -1.70 -15.85 -31.10
C GLU A 197 -1.13 -16.54 -32.35
N LEU A 198 -0.30 -15.84 -33.12
CA LEU A 198 0.43 -16.40 -34.26
C LEU A 198 1.35 -17.55 -33.85
N ARG A 199 2.10 -17.40 -32.75
CA ARG A 199 2.95 -18.47 -32.21
C ARG A 199 2.11 -19.67 -31.78
N ARG A 200 1.04 -19.46 -31.03
CA ARG A 200 0.14 -20.54 -30.58
C ARG A 200 -0.46 -21.30 -31.76
N ARG A 201 -0.89 -20.58 -32.80
CA ARG A 201 -1.43 -21.19 -34.02
C ARG A 201 -0.38 -21.99 -34.80
N ALA A 202 0.85 -21.49 -34.88
CA ALA A 202 1.96 -22.20 -35.51
C ALA A 202 2.32 -23.48 -34.74
N GLU A 203 2.34 -23.44 -33.42
CA GLU A 203 2.59 -24.60 -32.56
C GLU A 203 1.50 -25.67 -32.68
N GLN A 204 0.22 -25.27 -32.67
CA GLN A 204 -0.91 -26.18 -32.88
C GLN A 204 -0.80 -26.89 -34.23
N LYS A 205 -0.50 -26.15 -35.30
CA LYS A 205 -0.32 -26.73 -36.64
C LYS A 205 0.85 -27.72 -36.71
N LYS A 206 1.96 -27.44 -36.02
CA LYS A 206 3.10 -28.38 -35.91
C LYS A 206 2.71 -29.65 -35.14
N MET A 207 1.98 -29.52 -34.04
CA MET A 207 1.52 -30.67 -33.24
C MET A 207 0.55 -31.56 -34.03
N GLU A 208 -0.36 -30.98 -34.80
CA GLU A 208 -1.25 -31.74 -35.69
C GLU A 208 -0.50 -32.47 -36.81
N ALA A 209 0.51 -31.83 -37.42
CA ALA A 209 1.33 -32.47 -38.43
C ALA A 209 2.09 -33.69 -37.86
N LEU A 210 2.67 -33.56 -36.67
CA LEU A 210 3.35 -34.67 -35.97
C LEU A 210 2.38 -35.80 -35.61
N LYS A 211 1.16 -35.49 -35.18
CA LYS A 211 0.13 -36.51 -34.92
C LYS A 211 -0.24 -37.26 -36.19
N LYS A 212 -0.46 -36.54 -37.31
CA LYS A 212 -0.77 -37.13 -38.62
C LYS A 212 0.37 -38.02 -39.13
N GLU A 213 1.62 -37.61 -38.95
CA GLU A 213 2.79 -38.42 -39.36
C GLU A 213 2.94 -39.67 -38.51
N LYS A 214 2.78 -39.56 -37.18
CA LYS A 214 2.77 -40.73 -36.28
C LYS A 214 1.67 -41.72 -36.63
N GLU A 215 0.48 -41.23 -36.97
CA GLU A 215 -0.62 -42.09 -37.40
C GLU A 215 -0.33 -42.78 -38.73
N LYS A 216 0.17 -42.06 -39.74
CA LYS A 216 0.60 -42.64 -41.02
C LYS A 216 1.66 -43.73 -40.82
N ASN A 217 2.67 -43.47 -39.99
CA ASN A 217 3.70 -44.47 -39.66
C ASN A 217 3.12 -45.68 -38.93
N ARG A 218 2.14 -45.49 -38.03
CA ARG A 218 1.45 -46.59 -37.35
C ARG A 218 0.64 -47.45 -38.33
N VAL A 219 -0.07 -46.83 -39.28
CA VAL A 219 -0.85 -47.53 -40.31
C VAL A 219 0.08 -48.29 -41.25
N ALA A 220 1.10 -47.66 -41.80
CA ALA A 220 2.08 -48.31 -42.69
C ALA A 220 2.79 -49.50 -42.01
N LYS A 221 3.09 -49.40 -40.70
CA LYS A 221 3.66 -50.51 -39.93
C LYS A 221 2.67 -51.66 -39.75
N LYS A 222 1.37 -51.39 -39.58
CA LYS A 222 0.32 -52.42 -39.51
C LYS A 222 0.16 -53.13 -40.86
N GLU A 223 0.11 -52.38 -41.97
CA GLU A 223 -0.04 -52.94 -43.31
C GLU A 223 1.16 -53.83 -43.70
N ARG A 224 2.40 -53.41 -43.41
CA ARG A 224 3.59 -54.26 -43.61
C ARG A 224 3.59 -55.54 -42.79
N ARG A 225 2.93 -55.54 -41.64
CA ARG A 225 2.83 -56.73 -40.76
C ARG A 225 1.67 -57.65 -41.15
N ALA A 226 0.64 -57.13 -41.80
CA ALA A 226 -0.50 -57.91 -42.30
C ALA A 226 -0.25 -58.50 -43.69
N GLY A 227 0.64 -57.90 -44.48
CA GLY A 227 1.04 -58.39 -45.81
C GLY A 227 2.24 -59.33 -45.83
N ARG A 228 2.62 -59.93 -44.70
CA ARG A 228 3.71 -60.92 -44.58
C ARG A 228 3.20 -62.16 -43.87
#